data_AF-A0A7C2QWK6-F1
#
_entry.id   AF-A0A7C2QWK6-F1
#
_cell.length_a   1.000
_cell.length_b   1.000
_cell.length_c   1.000
_cell.angle_alpha   90.00
_cell.angle_beta   90.00
_cell.angle_gamma   90.00
#
_symmetry.space_group_name_H-M   'P 1'
#
loop_
_entity.id
_entity.type
_entity.pdbx_description
1 polymer ?
#
loop_
_entity_poly.entity_id
_entity_poly.type
_entity_poly.pdbx_seq_one_letter_code
_entity_poly.pdbx_strand_id
1 'polypeptide(L)'
;VIHQPSSDIFKMFDRLLIMDKGGYLIYNGNPIDSIMYFKSRVQHADWNESECPTCGNVNPEQVFNIVETSVLDEYGKMTHTRRISPREWSNYFREQYREDVKETASRDDLPDISFKVPGRLKQFGVFFRRDILKKLSDAQYLAINFLEAPLLAFLLAFIVKYYSEGASNQLGYTLAENLNLPVYIFMSVIVAIFMGLTVSAEEIIKDRKILKREAFLNLSWSGYLLSKVAVLFLLSAVQALTFVIVGNSIMEIRDMYFEYWLVLFSAWACSNVMGLLISDSFKTVVTIYILIPFLVIPQIILSGIIVKYENLNPKISSPKRIPVYGEIMSARWAYEGLATYQFINNRYEQNFYHLDKLMSNASFKSNYLITELQNKLAFIQRNLDNGQEDENVQAAFELLRNEIRDEYRDRMIMRAYYDATPTYLMKDVEDLRADRVCRELVAYAREYLQALKDFYTETYKAAFTRENRIKDQFDREVLQQLERNHSNEKLEEFVTNKSTFERIIEYRGNLIQKYDPIYCDPTHPFIKAHFYAPRKMVFGSFVPTLWVNVMVIWFMNLVLYIMLYHRVLKKFLDFMERILHPRNR
;
A
#
# COMPACT_ATOMS: atom_id res chain seq x y z
N VAL A 1 -33.02 -33.03 1.52
CA VAL A 1 -34.33 -32.35 1.41
C VAL A 1 -34.70 -32.32 -0.06
N ILE A 2 -35.78 -33.00 -0.44
CA ILE A 2 -36.27 -33.05 -1.81
C ILE A 2 -37.63 -32.34 -1.80
N HIS A 3 -37.82 -31.38 -2.69
CA HIS A 3 -39.01 -30.51 -2.68
C HIS A 3 -40.25 -31.24 -3.22
N GLN A 4 -40.10 -32.02 -4.29
CA GLN A 4 -41.17 -32.81 -4.93
C GLN A 4 -40.54 -34.05 -5.57
N PRO A 5 -40.50 -35.20 -4.88
CA PRO A 5 -40.02 -36.44 -5.49
C PRO A 5 -41.02 -36.94 -6.53
N SER A 6 -40.53 -37.47 -7.66
CA SER A 6 -41.38 -38.28 -8.54
C SER A 6 -41.78 -39.59 -7.83
N SER A 7 -42.80 -40.26 -8.33
CA SER A 7 -43.23 -41.59 -7.83
C SER A 7 -42.06 -42.57 -7.71
N ASP A 8 -41.24 -42.67 -8.77
CA ASP A 8 -40.10 -43.59 -8.80
C ASP A 8 -39.07 -43.25 -7.72
N ILE A 9 -38.73 -41.96 -7.55
CA ILE A 9 -37.80 -41.51 -6.52
C ILE A 9 -38.39 -41.75 -5.12
N PHE A 10 -39.69 -41.55 -4.95
CA PHE A 10 -40.36 -41.72 -3.67
C PHE A 10 -40.32 -43.18 -3.19
N LYS A 11 -40.45 -44.13 -4.12
CA LYS A 11 -40.31 -45.57 -3.87
C LYS A 11 -38.88 -46.00 -3.52
N MET A 12 -37.87 -45.22 -3.91
CA MET A 12 -36.46 -45.52 -3.64
C MET A 12 -36.00 -45.13 -2.24
N PHE A 13 -36.81 -44.42 -1.44
CA PHE A 13 -36.41 -44.04 -0.09
C PHE A 13 -36.58 -45.20 0.89
N ASP A 14 -35.53 -45.54 1.63
CA ASP A 14 -35.62 -46.53 2.71
C ASP A 14 -36.45 -46.00 3.90
N ARG A 15 -36.38 -44.69 4.13
CA ARG A 15 -37.04 -44.03 5.27
C ARG A 15 -37.39 -42.58 4.91
N LEU A 16 -38.64 -42.22 5.12
CA LEU A 16 -39.19 -40.88 4.94
C LEU A 16 -39.34 -40.20 6.29
N LEU A 17 -38.76 -39.01 6.42
CA LEU A 17 -38.90 -38.13 7.57
C LEU A 17 -39.56 -36.82 7.14
N ILE A 18 -40.69 -36.48 7.75
CA ILE A 18 -41.47 -35.28 7.41
C ILE A 18 -41.57 -34.36 8.62
N MET A 19 -41.17 -33.10 8.41
CA MET A 19 -41.26 -32.03 9.39
C MET A 19 -42.22 -30.94 8.89
N ASP A 20 -43.13 -30.51 9.74
CA ASP A 20 -44.05 -29.41 9.47
C ASP A 20 -43.51 -28.06 10.00
N LYS A 21 -44.18 -26.96 9.64
CA LYS A 21 -43.89 -25.58 10.05
C LYS A 21 -43.62 -25.50 11.56
N GLY A 22 -42.47 -24.93 11.92
CA GLY A 22 -42.01 -24.86 13.31
C GLY A 22 -41.08 -26.00 13.73
N GLY A 23 -40.71 -26.90 12.81
CA GLY A 23 -39.78 -28.01 13.09
C GLY A 23 -40.45 -29.19 13.80
N TYR A 24 -41.78 -29.30 13.72
CA TYR A 24 -42.52 -30.40 14.31
C TYR A 24 -42.39 -31.65 13.45
N LEU A 25 -41.87 -32.74 14.01
CA LEU A 25 -41.83 -34.04 13.35
C LEU A 25 -43.25 -34.62 13.31
N ILE A 26 -43.73 -34.97 12.11
CA ILE A 26 -45.10 -35.45 11.87
C ILE A 26 -45.15 -36.86 11.25
N TYR A 27 -44.03 -37.34 10.70
CA TYR A 27 -43.87 -38.71 10.21
C TYR A 27 -42.41 -39.12 10.18
N ASN A 28 -42.11 -40.39 10.49
CA ASN A 28 -40.79 -41.00 10.38
C ASN A 28 -40.94 -42.51 10.16
N GLY A 29 -40.86 -43.00 8.93
CA GLY A 29 -41.12 -44.39 8.61
C GLY A 29 -40.97 -44.71 7.13
N ASN A 30 -41.52 -45.83 6.67
CA ASN A 30 -41.50 -46.20 5.25
C ASN A 30 -42.28 -45.13 4.42
N PRO A 31 -41.77 -44.69 3.26
CA PRO A 31 -42.45 -43.69 2.43
C PRO A 31 -43.86 -44.10 1.96
N ILE A 32 -44.06 -45.36 1.59
CA ILE A 32 -45.37 -45.85 1.07
C ILE A 32 -46.41 -45.85 2.19
N ASP A 33 -46.00 -46.28 3.39
CA ASP A 33 -46.85 -46.26 4.58
C ASP A 33 -47.25 -44.84 5.01
N SER A 34 -46.48 -43.83 4.61
CA SER A 34 -46.80 -42.43 4.95
C SER A 34 -48.14 -42.01 4.37
N ILE A 35 -48.48 -42.44 3.15
CA ILE A 35 -49.74 -42.09 2.49
C ILE A 35 -50.92 -42.70 3.24
N MET A 36 -50.79 -43.97 3.64
CA MET A 36 -51.80 -44.64 4.47
C MET A 36 -51.93 -43.94 5.83
N TYR A 37 -50.81 -43.60 6.47
CA TYR A 37 -50.80 -42.89 7.74
C TYR A 37 -51.57 -41.57 7.66
N PHE A 38 -51.23 -40.68 6.72
CA PHE A 38 -51.89 -39.38 6.60
C PHE A 38 -53.37 -39.52 6.21
N LYS A 39 -53.71 -40.42 5.27
CA LYS A 39 -55.09 -40.70 4.87
C LYS A 39 -55.93 -41.24 6.03
N SER A 40 -55.37 -42.14 6.85
CA SER A 40 -56.07 -42.72 8.01
C SER A 40 -56.42 -41.65 9.05
N ARG A 41 -55.51 -40.67 9.27
CA ARG A 41 -55.70 -39.61 10.26
C ARG A 41 -56.74 -38.57 9.85
N VAL A 42 -56.91 -38.33 8.55
CA VAL A 42 -57.99 -37.46 8.05
C VAL A 42 -59.27 -38.23 7.69
N GLN A 43 -59.32 -39.54 7.95
CA GLN A 43 -60.45 -40.42 7.66
C GLN A 43 -60.87 -40.39 6.18
N HIS A 44 -59.89 -40.39 5.28
CA HIS A 44 -60.14 -40.48 3.84
C HIS A 44 -60.72 -41.86 3.49
N ALA A 45 -61.67 -41.94 2.55
CA ALA A 45 -62.36 -43.20 2.22
C ALA A 45 -61.39 -44.32 1.77
N ASP A 46 -60.42 -43.99 0.92
CA ASP A 46 -59.43 -44.92 0.38
C ASP A 46 -58.11 -44.93 1.17
N TRP A 47 -58.19 -44.98 2.51
CA TRP A 47 -57.00 -44.94 3.36
C TRP A 47 -56.11 -46.18 3.26
N ASN A 48 -56.67 -47.32 2.81
CA ASN A 48 -55.97 -48.58 2.60
C ASN A 48 -55.16 -48.62 1.30
N GLU A 49 -55.34 -47.65 0.39
CA GLU A 49 -54.64 -47.62 -0.89
C GLU A 49 -53.49 -46.61 -0.86
N SER A 50 -52.26 -47.12 -0.96
CA SER A 50 -51.03 -46.32 -1.02
C SER A 50 -50.52 -46.07 -2.44
N GLU A 51 -50.84 -46.97 -3.37
CA GLU A 51 -50.41 -46.90 -4.78
C GLU A 51 -51.61 -47.05 -5.72
N CYS A 52 -51.50 -46.52 -6.94
CA CYS A 52 -52.51 -46.72 -7.97
C CYS A 52 -52.59 -48.21 -8.38
N PRO A 53 -53.75 -48.87 -8.26
CA PRO A 53 -53.87 -50.30 -8.58
C PRO A 53 -53.56 -50.65 -10.05
N THR A 54 -53.74 -49.69 -10.97
CA THR A 54 -53.60 -49.90 -12.41
C THR A 54 -52.16 -49.75 -12.90
N CYS A 55 -51.40 -48.81 -12.33
CA CYS A 55 -50.07 -48.46 -12.82
C CYS A 55 -48.97 -48.47 -11.76
N GLY A 56 -49.29 -48.81 -10.50
CA GLY A 56 -48.35 -48.80 -9.38
C GLY A 56 -47.81 -47.42 -9.04
N ASN A 57 -48.34 -46.35 -9.62
CA ASN A 57 -47.83 -45.01 -9.39
C ASN A 57 -48.24 -44.50 -8.01
N VAL A 58 -47.30 -43.87 -7.31
CA VAL A 58 -47.52 -43.25 -6.01
C VAL A 58 -47.50 -41.74 -6.21
N ASN A 59 -48.40 -41.02 -5.55
CA ASN A 59 -48.43 -39.55 -5.60
C ASN A 59 -47.96 -38.97 -4.26
N PRO A 60 -46.67 -38.57 -4.15
CA PRO A 60 -46.13 -37.99 -2.92
C PRO A 60 -46.79 -36.66 -2.52
N GLU A 61 -47.38 -35.93 -3.49
CA GLU A 61 -48.07 -34.67 -3.22
C GLU A 61 -49.33 -34.87 -2.37
N GLN A 62 -49.91 -36.08 -2.35
CA GLN A 62 -51.05 -36.37 -1.50
C GLN A 62 -50.74 -36.13 -0.02
N VAL A 63 -49.52 -36.44 0.43
CA VAL A 63 -49.11 -36.19 1.81
C VAL A 63 -49.14 -34.70 2.12
N PHE A 64 -48.60 -33.87 1.23
CA PHE A 64 -48.61 -32.41 1.40
C PHE A 64 -50.02 -31.83 1.32
N ASN A 65 -50.84 -32.29 0.37
CA ASN A 65 -52.24 -31.86 0.24
C ASN A 65 -53.05 -32.15 1.50
N ILE A 66 -52.84 -33.31 2.13
CA ILE A 66 -53.50 -33.68 3.39
C ILE A 66 -53.02 -32.79 4.55
N VAL A 67 -51.70 -32.59 4.68
CA VAL A 67 -51.12 -31.79 5.77
C VAL A 67 -51.49 -30.30 5.65
N GLU A 68 -51.65 -29.79 4.42
CA GLU A 68 -51.95 -28.38 4.16
C GLU A 68 -53.45 -28.08 4.00
N THR A 69 -54.33 -29.08 4.15
CA THR A 69 -55.79 -28.90 4.02
C THR A 69 -56.29 -27.79 4.95
N SER A 70 -57.01 -26.81 4.40
CA SER A 70 -57.58 -25.67 5.15
C SER A 70 -59.01 -25.93 5.62
N VAL A 71 -59.41 -25.19 6.66
CA VAL A 71 -60.81 -25.14 7.10
C VAL A 71 -61.63 -24.41 6.02
N LEU A 72 -62.84 -24.89 5.73
CA LEU A 72 -63.76 -24.20 4.84
C LEU A 72 -64.59 -23.18 5.63
N ASP A 73 -64.83 -21.99 5.07
CA ASP A 73 -65.76 -21.03 5.64
C ASP A 73 -67.23 -21.46 5.40
N GLU A 74 -68.17 -20.69 5.96
CA GLU A 74 -69.62 -20.94 5.83
C GLU A 74 -70.13 -20.88 4.37
N TYR A 75 -69.33 -20.33 3.45
CA TYR A 75 -69.62 -20.23 2.02
C TYR A 75 -68.83 -21.25 1.18
N GLY A 76 -68.14 -22.20 1.83
CA GLY A 76 -67.37 -23.25 1.17
C GLY A 76 -66.05 -22.79 0.56
N LYS A 77 -65.53 -21.61 0.92
CA LYS A 77 -64.21 -21.15 0.50
C LYS A 77 -63.13 -21.61 1.47
N MET A 78 -61.98 -21.97 0.90
CA MET A 78 -60.78 -22.33 1.64
C MET A 78 -60.29 -21.13 2.47
N THR A 79 -60.24 -21.28 3.80
CA THR A 79 -59.66 -20.28 4.70
C THR A 79 -58.13 -20.39 4.73
N HIS A 80 -57.46 -19.41 5.36
CA HIS A 80 -56.01 -19.44 5.58
C HIS A 80 -55.60 -20.29 6.80
N THR A 81 -56.56 -20.80 7.58
CA THR A 81 -56.30 -21.64 8.74
C THR A 81 -56.30 -23.11 8.33
N ARG A 82 -55.22 -23.83 8.68
CA ARG A 82 -55.14 -25.28 8.45
C ARG A 82 -56.15 -26.02 9.32
N ARG A 83 -56.72 -27.09 8.79
CA ARG A 83 -57.68 -27.97 9.49
C ARG A 83 -57.05 -28.68 10.68
N ILE A 84 -55.79 -29.12 10.55
CA ILE A 84 -55.00 -29.73 11.62
C ILE A 84 -53.73 -28.90 11.78
N SER A 85 -53.44 -28.48 13.02
CA SER A 85 -52.26 -27.68 13.31
C SER A 85 -50.97 -28.52 13.29
N PRO A 86 -49.80 -27.90 13.05
CA PRO A 86 -48.51 -28.61 13.10
C PRO A 86 -48.26 -29.34 14.43
N ARG A 87 -48.74 -28.76 15.54
CA ARG A 87 -48.61 -29.34 16.89
C ARG A 87 -49.48 -30.59 17.05
N GLU A 88 -50.71 -30.56 16.54
CA GLU A 88 -51.61 -31.71 16.57
C GLU A 88 -51.09 -32.85 15.70
N TRP A 89 -50.58 -32.56 14.50
CA TRP A 89 -49.91 -33.57 13.67
C TRP A 89 -48.72 -34.24 14.39
N SER A 90 -47.93 -33.45 15.12
CA SER A 90 -46.82 -33.99 15.92
C SER A 90 -47.30 -34.86 17.08
N ASN A 91 -48.42 -34.50 17.71
CA ASN A 91 -49.03 -35.31 18.76
C ASN A 91 -49.55 -36.64 18.20
N TYR A 92 -50.29 -36.63 17.08
CA TYR A 92 -50.73 -37.85 16.39
C TYR A 92 -49.57 -38.78 16.06
N PHE A 93 -48.46 -38.18 15.61
CA PHE A 93 -47.25 -38.93 15.33
C PHE A 93 -46.66 -39.55 16.60
N ARG A 94 -46.51 -38.78 17.69
CA ARG A 94 -45.97 -39.28 18.96
C ARG A 94 -46.82 -40.36 19.63
N GLU A 95 -48.14 -40.31 19.46
CA GLU A 95 -49.05 -41.32 20.02
C GLU A 95 -48.87 -42.69 19.36
N GLN A 96 -48.56 -42.72 18.05
CA GLN A 96 -48.39 -43.95 17.29
C GLN A 96 -46.93 -44.40 17.20
N TYR A 97 -46.01 -43.44 17.13
CA TYR A 97 -44.59 -43.70 16.98
C TYR A 97 -44.01 -44.17 18.31
N ARG A 98 -43.79 -45.49 18.40
CA ARG A 98 -42.91 -46.06 19.42
C ARG A 98 -41.50 -46.04 18.87
N GLU A 99 -40.63 -45.28 19.52
CA GLU A 99 -39.21 -45.28 19.17
C GLU A 99 -38.66 -46.65 19.54
N ASP A 100 -38.33 -47.48 18.54
CA ASP A 100 -37.54 -48.68 18.79
C ASP A 100 -36.23 -48.22 19.42
N VAL A 101 -35.99 -48.62 20.67
CA VAL A 101 -34.73 -48.36 21.39
C VAL A 101 -33.63 -49.10 20.64
N LYS A 102 -33.04 -48.46 19.65
CA LYS A 102 -31.82 -48.94 19.02
C LYS A 102 -30.67 -48.70 19.99
N GLU A 103 -29.76 -49.67 20.09
CA GLU A 103 -28.52 -49.52 20.84
C GLU A 103 -27.83 -48.22 20.42
N THR A 104 -27.39 -47.44 21.40
CA THR A 104 -26.64 -46.21 21.16
C THR A 104 -25.37 -46.55 20.41
N ALA A 105 -25.29 -46.14 19.15
CA ALA A 105 -24.10 -46.30 18.33
C ALA A 105 -22.87 -45.74 19.07
N SER A 106 -21.87 -46.59 19.24
CA SER A 106 -20.58 -46.22 19.81
C SER A 106 -19.73 -45.49 18.76
N ARG A 107 -18.68 -44.79 19.20
CA ARG A 107 -17.74 -44.15 18.25
C ARG A 107 -17.04 -45.16 17.35
N ASP A 108 -16.94 -46.41 17.79
CA ASP A 108 -16.28 -47.50 17.06
C ASP A 108 -17.18 -48.06 15.93
N ASP A 109 -18.48 -47.76 15.94
CA ASP A 109 -19.43 -48.13 14.88
C ASP A 109 -19.41 -47.13 13.71
N LEU A 110 -18.70 -46.00 13.85
CA LEU A 110 -18.60 -45.00 12.79
C LEU A 110 -17.55 -45.44 11.75
N PRO A 111 -17.87 -45.36 10.45
CA PRO A 111 -16.90 -45.70 9.41
C PRO A 111 -15.69 -44.76 9.47
N ASP A 112 -14.50 -45.32 9.23
CA ASP A 112 -13.27 -44.55 9.13
C ASP A 112 -13.38 -43.49 8.04
N ILE A 113 -13.12 -42.23 8.41
CA ILE A 113 -13.11 -41.11 7.46
C ILE A 113 -11.85 -41.23 6.59
N SER A 114 -12.03 -41.73 5.36
CA SER A 114 -10.96 -41.86 4.36
C SER A 114 -10.43 -40.52 3.83
N PHE A 115 -11.18 -39.43 4.05
CA PHE A 115 -10.83 -38.10 3.59
C PHE A 115 -9.95 -37.35 4.60
N LYS A 116 -8.65 -37.26 4.31
CA LYS A 116 -7.71 -36.41 5.06
C LYS A 116 -7.47 -35.10 4.31
N VAL A 117 -7.70 -33.99 4.99
CA VAL A 117 -7.39 -32.65 4.47
C VAL A 117 -5.86 -32.56 4.21
N PRO A 118 -5.41 -32.21 3.00
CA PRO A 118 -3.99 -32.15 2.68
C PRO A 118 -3.28 -31.04 3.48
N GLY A 119 -1.96 -31.16 3.67
CA GLY A 119 -1.17 -30.15 4.37
C GLY A 119 -1.20 -28.76 3.71
N ARG A 120 -0.91 -27.71 4.49
CA ARG A 120 -1.02 -26.29 4.07
C ARG A 120 -0.25 -25.95 2.79
N LEU A 121 0.96 -26.49 2.61
CA LEU A 121 1.78 -26.26 1.41
C LEU A 121 1.18 -26.90 0.14
N LYS A 122 0.63 -28.12 0.27
CA LYS A 122 -0.06 -28.77 -0.84
C LYS A 122 -1.31 -27.99 -1.24
N GLN A 123 -2.07 -27.49 -0.25
CA GLN A 123 -3.23 -26.64 -0.52
C GLN A 123 -2.84 -25.33 -1.23
N PHE A 124 -1.78 -24.66 -0.78
CA PHE A 124 -1.23 -23.48 -1.46
C PHE A 124 -0.93 -23.79 -2.94
N GLY A 125 -0.23 -24.89 -3.22
CA GLY A 125 0.10 -25.29 -4.61
C GLY A 125 -1.14 -25.57 -5.45
N VAL A 126 -2.18 -26.21 -4.88
CA VAL A 126 -3.45 -26.44 -5.56
C VAL A 126 -4.17 -25.13 -5.86
N PHE A 127 -4.28 -24.21 -4.88
CA PHE A 127 -4.92 -22.92 -5.09
C PHE A 127 -4.16 -22.06 -6.11
N PHE A 128 -2.83 -22.04 -6.05
CA PHE A 128 -1.97 -21.33 -6.99
C PHE A 128 -2.16 -21.86 -8.41
N ARG A 129 -2.09 -23.19 -8.60
CA ARG A 129 -2.33 -23.82 -9.90
C ARG A 129 -3.73 -23.53 -10.42
N ARG A 130 -4.76 -23.63 -9.56
CA ARG A 130 -6.15 -23.33 -9.92
C ARG A 130 -6.30 -21.89 -10.42
N ASP A 131 -5.70 -20.95 -9.70
CA ASP A 131 -5.83 -19.53 -10.02
C ASP A 131 -5.13 -19.17 -11.33
N ILE A 132 -3.94 -19.73 -11.57
CA ILE A 132 -3.25 -19.61 -12.86
C ILE A 132 -4.08 -20.21 -13.99
N LEU A 133 -4.56 -21.46 -13.85
CA LEU A 133 -5.33 -22.13 -14.90
C LEU A 133 -6.61 -21.37 -15.24
N LYS A 134 -7.31 -20.84 -14.22
CA LYS A 134 -8.51 -20.02 -14.40
C LYS A 134 -8.21 -18.75 -15.21
N LYS A 135 -7.08 -18.10 -14.94
CA LYS A 135 -6.66 -16.90 -15.69
C LYS A 135 -6.18 -17.24 -17.10
N LEU A 136 -5.42 -18.32 -17.27
CA LEU A 136 -4.93 -18.77 -18.58
C LEU A 136 -6.06 -19.19 -19.52
N SER A 137 -7.18 -19.70 -18.99
CA SER A 137 -8.36 -20.02 -19.81
C SER A 137 -9.12 -18.79 -20.31
N ASP A 138 -8.89 -17.61 -19.74
CA ASP A 138 -9.55 -16.36 -20.12
C ASP A 138 -8.62 -15.50 -20.99
N ALA A 139 -8.66 -15.75 -22.30
CA ALA A 139 -7.80 -15.06 -23.26
C ALA A 139 -8.04 -13.55 -23.31
N GLN A 140 -9.29 -13.09 -23.08
CA GLN A 140 -9.62 -11.66 -23.06
C GLN A 140 -9.00 -10.99 -21.83
N TYR A 141 -9.15 -11.60 -20.66
CA TYR A 141 -8.53 -11.12 -19.43
C TYR A 141 -7.00 -11.05 -19.57
N LEU A 142 -6.36 -12.08 -20.10
CA LEU A 142 -4.91 -12.08 -20.32
C LEU A 142 -4.47 -10.99 -21.29
N ALA A 143 -5.15 -10.87 -22.43
CA ALA A 143 -4.81 -9.88 -23.45
C ALA A 143 -4.88 -8.46 -22.87
N ILE A 144 -5.95 -8.14 -22.13
CA ILE A 144 -6.09 -6.83 -21.48
C ILE A 144 -4.95 -6.61 -20.48
N ASN A 145 -4.72 -7.53 -19.54
CA ASN A 145 -3.70 -7.33 -18.50
C ASN A 145 -2.28 -7.20 -19.08
N PHE A 146 -1.93 -7.97 -20.11
CA PHE A 146 -0.58 -7.91 -20.68
C PHE A 146 -0.37 -6.75 -21.65
N LEU A 147 -1.42 -6.25 -22.32
CA LEU A 147 -1.33 -5.11 -23.25
C LEU A 147 -1.51 -3.76 -22.57
N GLU A 148 -2.31 -3.69 -21.49
CA GLU A 148 -2.63 -2.44 -20.81
C GLU A 148 -1.37 -1.73 -20.31
N ALA A 149 -0.47 -2.45 -19.63
CA ALA A 149 0.76 -1.88 -19.08
C ALA A 149 1.71 -1.30 -20.14
N PRO A 150 2.12 -2.05 -21.19
CA PRO A 150 2.97 -1.50 -22.24
C PRO A 150 2.27 -0.42 -23.07
N LEU A 151 0.95 -0.50 -23.27
CA LEU A 151 0.21 0.54 -23.98
C LEU A 151 0.18 1.85 -23.19
N LEU A 152 -0.09 1.81 -21.89
CA LEU A 152 -0.03 3.00 -21.03
C LEU A 152 1.38 3.56 -20.93
N ALA A 153 2.40 2.69 -20.84
CA ALA A 153 3.80 3.12 -20.87
C ALA A 153 4.14 3.83 -22.18
N PHE A 154 3.71 3.27 -23.31
CA PHE A 154 3.89 3.87 -24.64
C PHE A 154 3.23 5.24 -24.71
N LEU A 155 1.93 5.34 -24.38
CA LEU A 155 1.20 6.60 -24.44
C LEU A 155 1.81 7.66 -23.53
N LEU A 156 2.13 7.28 -22.29
CA LEU A 156 2.75 8.19 -21.32
C LEU A 156 4.10 8.69 -21.85
N ALA A 157 5.01 7.78 -22.18
CA ALA A 157 6.36 8.14 -22.62
C ALA A 157 6.36 8.91 -23.93
N PHE A 158 5.51 8.55 -24.88
CA PHE A 158 5.39 9.23 -26.16
C PHE A 158 4.89 10.68 -26.00
N ILE A 159 3.86 10.90 -25.17
CA ILE A 159 3.31 12.25 -24.94
C ILE A 159 4.31 13.15 -24.21
N VAL A 160 5.07 12.61 -23.26
CA VAL A 160 5.97 13.41 -22.42
C VAL A 160 7.39 13.52 -22.97
N LYS A 161 7.74 12.80 -24.05
CA LYS A 161 9.05 12.93 -24.73
C LYS A 161 9.18 14.30 -25.40
N TYR A 162 9.66 15.27 -24.64
CA TYR A 162 9.82 16.65 -25.09
C TYR A 162 11.25 16.94 -25.57
N TYR A 163 11.36 17.70 -26.64
CA TYR A 163 12.59 18.36 -27.11
C TYR A 163 12.21 19.67 -27.81
N SER A 164 13.10 20.66 -27.77
CA SER A 164 12.84 21.95 -28.43
C SER A 164 13.06 21.84 -29.94
N GLU A 165 12.13 22.33 -30.77
CA GLU A 165 12.28 22.38 -32.25
C GLU A 165 12.86 23.72 -32.75
N GLY A 166 13.46 24.50 -31.84
CA GLY A 166 14.06 25.79 -32.20
C GLY A 166 15.25 25.63 -33.15
N ALA A 167 15.54 26.67 -33.94
CA ALA A 167 16.68 26.69 -34.88
C ALA A 167 18.05 26.43 -34.22
N SER A 168 18.15 26.55 -32.89
CA SER A 168 19.33 26.24 -32.09
C SER A 168 19.52 24.74 -31.79
N ASN A 169 18.49 23.90 -31.93
CA ASN A 169 18.58 22.47 -31.62
C ASN A 169 18.92 21.66 -32.87
N GLN A 170 20.20 21.35 -33.06
CA GLN A 170 20.70 20.51 -34.16
C GLN A 170 20.77 19.02 -33.82
N LEU A 171 20.62 18.65 -32.53
CA LEU A 171 20.88 17.30 -32.01
C LEU A 171 19.59 16.48 -31.81
N GLY A 172 18.43 17.14 -31.84
CA GLY A 172 17.14 16.49 -31.61
C GLY A 172 16.89 16.24 -30.13
N TYR A 173 16.38 15.05 -29.79
CA TYR A 173 16.08 14.69 -28.41
C TYR A 173 17.36 14.41 -27.60
N THR A 174 17.44 14.99 -26.40
CA THR A 174 18.41 14.61 -25.36
C THR A 174 17.69 14.42 -24.05
N LEU A 175 18.18 13.51 -23.20
CA LEU A 175 17.59 13.32 -21.88
C LEU A 175 17.80 14.56 -21.01
N ALA A 176 18.95 15.25 -21.16
CA ALA A 176 19.29 16.45 -20.38
C ALA A 176 18.22 17.54 -20.46
N GLU A 177 17.75 17.85 -21.69
CA GLU A 177 16.81 18.94 -21.96
C GLU A 177 15.33 18.56 -21.81
N ASN A 178 15.02 17.28 -21.53
CA ASN A 178 13.64 16.84 -21.41
C ASN A 178 12.99 17.35 -20.11
N LEU A 179 12.13 18.37 -20.24
CA LEU A 179 11.43 19.00 -19.12
C LEU A 179 10.46 18.07 -18.38
N ASN A 180 10.05 16.95 -18.99
CA ASN A 180 9.01 16.12 -18.42
C ASN A 180 9.53 14.87 -17.70
N LEU A 181 10.85 14.67 -17.56
CA LEU A 181 11.38 13.50 -16.86
C LEU A 181 10.85 13.36 -15.42
N PRO A 182 10.81 14.42 -14.57
CA PRO A 182 10.23 14.30 -13.23
C PRO A 182 8.75 13.91 -13.24
N VAL A 183 8.00 14.41 -14.23
CA VAL A 183 6.58 14.07 -14.40
C VAL A 183 6.42 12.63 -14.86
N TYR A 184 7.27 12.15 -15.76
CA TYR A 184 7.29 10.77 -16.23
C TYR A 184 7.51 9.79 -15.07
N ILE A 185 8.52 10.03 -14.21
CA ILE A 185 8.81 9.19 -13.04
C ILE A 185 7.59 9.17 -12.11
N PHE A 186 6.99 10.33 -11.85
CA PHE A 186 5.83 10.45 -10.98
C PHE A 186 4.61 9.69 -11.54
N MET A 187 4.26 9.94 -12.81
CA MET A 187 3.12 9.31 -13.46
C MET A 187 3.31 7.80 -13.58
N SER A 188 4.53 7.32 -13.80
CA SER A 188 4.84 5.88 -13.81
C SER A 188 4.49 5.20 -12.47
N VAL A 189 4.81 5.85 -11.35
CA VAL A 189 4.45 5.37 -10.01
C VAL A 189 2.92 5.37 -9.80
N ILE A 190 2.24 6.44 -10.21
CA ILE A 190 0.78 6.54 -10.07
C ILE A 190 0.05 5.50 -10.92
N VAL A 191 0.49 5.29 -12.17
CA VAL A 191 -0.06 4.26 -13.05
C VAL A 191 0.14 2.87 -12.44
N ALA A 192 1.33 2.56 -11.90
CA ALA A 192 1.58 1.30 -11.22
C ALA A 192 0.63 1.07 -10.02
N ILE A 193 0.37 2.12 -9.23
CA ILE A 193 -0.56 2.04 -8.09
C ILE A 193 -2.00 1.82 -8.57
N PHE A 194 -2.45 2.59 -9.56
CA PHE A 194 -3.79 2.48 -10.12
C PHE A 194 -4.04 1.09 -10.73
N MET A 195 -3.12 0.60 -11.56
CA MET A 195 -3.25 -0.73 -12.16
C MET A 195 -3.25 -1.84 -11.10
N GLY A 196 -2.40 -1.75 -10.07
CA GLY A 196 -2.38 -2.73 -8.99
C GLY A 196 -3.69 -2.79 -8.20
N LEU A 197 -4.31 -1.64 -7.94
CA LEU A 197 -5.62 -1.60 -7.30
C LEU A 197 -6.69 -2.22 -8.20
N THR A 198 -6.76 -1.84 -9.47
CA THR A 198 -7.82 -2.29 -10.39
C THR A 198 -7.76 -3.80 -10.65
N VAL A 199 -6.57 -4.37 -10.85
CA VAL A 199 -6.41 -5.81 -11.16
C VAL A 199 -6.75 -6.69 -9.95
N SER A 200 -6.42 -6.25 -8.74
CA SER A 200 -6.58 -7.05 -7.51
C SER A 200 -7.91 -6.85 -6.78
N ALA A 201 -8.56 -5.70 -6.99
CA ALA A 201 -9.83 -5.28 -6.40
C ALA A 201 -10.96 -6.31 -6.54
N GLU A 202 -10.97 -7.11 -7.60
CA GLU A 202 -12.06 -8.05 -7.89
C GLU A 202 -11.78 -9.50 -7.53
N GLU A 203 -10.57 -9.83 -7.08
CA GLU A 203 -10.13 -11.21 -6.94
C GLU A 203 -10.90 -12.00 -5.88
N ILE A 204 -11.00 -11.47 -4.66
CA ILE A 204 -11.66 -12.18 -3.55
C ILE A 204 -13.18 -12.11 -3.67
N ILE A 205 -13.73 -10.97 -4.12
CA ILE A 205 -15.17 -10.78 -4.26
C ILE A 205 -15.78 -11.76 -5.28
N LYS A 206 -15.10 -12.04 -6.40
CA LYS A 206 -15.52 -13.02 -7.40
C LYS A 206 -15.54 -14.45 -6.84
N ASP A 207 -14.61 -14.78 -5.96
CA ASP A 207 -14.49 -16.13 -5.40
C ASP A 207 -15.40 -16.38 -4.17
N ARG A 208 -16.16 -15.38 -3.69
CA ARG A 208 -17.01 -15.50 -2.48
C ARG A 208 -17.99 -16.67 -2.49
N LYS A 209 -18.66 -16.93 -3.62
CA LYS A 209 -19.62 -18.04 -3.72
C LYS A 209 -18.92 -19.39 -3.58
N ILE A 210 -17.71 -19.51 -4.13
CA ILE A 210 -16.86 -20.69 -4.06
C ILE A 210 -16.37 -20.86 -2.61
N LEU A 211 -15.82 -19.80 -2.01
CA LEU A 211 -15.34 -19.82 -0.62
C LEU A 211 -16.44 -20.20 0.38
N LYS A 212 -17.68 -19.76 0.17
CA LYS A 212 -18.83 -20.18 1.00
C LYS A 212 -19.12 -21.68 0.91
N ARG A 213 -18.95 -22.29 -0.27
CA ARG A 213 -19.11 -23.74 -0.46
C ARG A 213 -17.93 -24.51 0.11
N GLU A 214 -16.71 -24.00 -0.06
CA GLU A 214 -15.48 -24.61 0.46
C GLU A 214 -15.33 -24.49 1.99
N ALA A 215 -16.10 -23.61 2.64
CA ALA A 215 -16.08 -23.45 4.10
C ALA A 215 -16.40 -24.77 4.84
N PHE A 216 -17.23 -25.65 4.26
CA PHE A 216 -17.55 -26.96 4.83
C PHE A 216 -16.36 -27.94 4.83
N LEU A 217 -15.34 -27.67 4.00
CA LEU A 217 -14.16 -28.53 3.84
C LEU A 217 -12.99 -28.11 4.77
N ASN A 218 -13.14 -27.03 5.56
CA ASN A 218 -12.12 -26.51 6.47
C ASN A 218 -10.73 -26.34 5.83
N LEU A 219 -10.69 -25.79 4.62
CA LEU A 219 -9.44 -25.50 3.90
C LEU A 219 -8.67 -24.32 4.53
N SER A 220 -7.37 -24.27 4.26
CA SER A 220 -6.43 -23.28 4.79
C SER A 220 -6.67 -21.89 4.20
N TRP A 221 -7.11 -20.96 5.05
CA TRP A 221 -7.26 -19.55 4.70
C TRP A 221 -5.93 -18.90 4.27
N SER A 222 -4.83 -19.20 4.98
CA SER A 222 -3.51 -18.67 4.61
C SER A 222 -3.00 -19.22 3.28
N GLY A 223 -3.29 -20.49 2.98
CA GLY A 223 -2.92 -21.12 1.71
C GLY A 223 -3.60 -20.44 0.53
N TYR A 224 -4.90 -20.14 0.66
CA TYR A 224 -5.67 -19.40 -0.33
C TYR A 224 -5.19 -17.96 -0.51
N LEU A 225 -4.99 -17.22 0.58
CA LEU A 225 -4.56 -15.83 0.50
C LEU A 225 -3.15 -15.70 -0.09
N LEU A 226 -2.20 -16.53 0.37
CA LEU A 226 -0.85 -16.49 -0.13
C LEU A 226 -0.79 -16.87 -1.62
N SER A 227 -1.62 -17.83 -2.06
CA SER A 227 -1.67 -18.17 -3.50
C SER A 227 -2.16 -16.99 -4.34
N LYS A 228 -3.18 -16.27 -3.86
CA LYS A 228 -3.71 -15.08 -4.55
C LYS A 228 -2.67 -13.97 -4.64
N VAL A 229 -1.99 -13.67 -3.53
CA VAL A 229 -0.90 -12.69 -3.49
C VAL A 229 0.22 -13.09 -4.46
N ALA A 230 0.63 -14.36 -4.46
CA ALA A 230 1.69 -14.86 -5.33
C ALA A 230 1.35 -14.74 -6.82
N VAL A 231 0.12 -15.11 -7.22
CA VAL A 231 -0.33 -14.96 -8.63
C VAL A 231 -0.35 -13.48 -9.05
N LEU A 232 -0.88 -12.60 -8.19
CA LEU A 232 -0.91 -11.17 -8.48
C LEU A 232 0.49 -10.56 -8.55
N PHE A 233 1.41 -10.95 -7.67
CA PHE A 233 2.79 -10.47 -7.71
C PHE A 233 3.50 -10.95 -8.98
N LEU A 234 3.28 -12.19 -9.42
CA LEU A 234 3.84 -12.68 -10.68
C LEU A 234 3.33 -11.86 -11.87
N LEU A 235 2.02 -11.62 -11.94
CA LEU A 235 1.41 -10.83 -13.00
C LEU A 235 1.97 -9.39 -13.00
N SER A 236 2.01 -8.74 -11.85
CA SER A 236 2.54 -7.38 -11.71
C SER A 236 4.04 -7.27 -11.96
N ALA A 237 4.83 -8.31 -11.67
CA ALA A 237 6.25 -8.32 -12.00
C ALA A 237 6.47 -8.29 -13.52
N VAL A 238 5.66 -9.06 -14.27
CA VAL A 238 5.68 -9.06 -15.74
C VAL A 238 5.18 -7.73 -16.30
N GLN A 239 4.06 -7.21 -15.78
CA GLN A 239 3.51 -5.94 -16.23
C GLN A 239 4.43 -4.74 -15.93
N ALA A 240 5.07 -4.71 -14.75
CA ALA A 240 6.07 -3.70 -14.42
C ALA A 240 7.27 -3.78 -15.36
N LEU A 241 7.72 -5.00 -15.70
CA LEU A 241 8.86 -5.20 -16.60
C LEU A 241 8.55 -4.68 -18.00
N THR A 242 7.38 -5.03 -18.56
CA THR A 242 6.99 -4.53 -19.88
C THR A 242 6.75 -3.02 -19.89
N PHE A 243 6.17 -2.47 -18.81
CA PHE A 243 6.01 -1.03 -18.64
C PHE A 243 7.36 -0.31 -18.70
N VAL A 244 8.35 -0.79 -17.92
CA VAL A 244 9.69 -0.18 -17.87
C VAL A 244 10.42 -0.33 -19.19
N ILE A 245 10.39 -1.51 -19.81
CA ILE A 245 11.04 -1.73 -21.11
C ILE A 245 10.50 -0.74 -22.14
N VAL A 246 9.18 -0.60 -22.26
CA VAL A 246 8.57 0.30 -23.26
C VAL A 246 8.81 1.77 -22.90
N GLY A 247 8.48 2.16 -21.67
CA GLY A 247 8.53 3.55 -21.24
C GLY A 247 9.95 4.11 -21.18
N ASN A 248 10.88 3.40 -20.53
CA ASN A 248 12.27 3.87 -20.40
C ASN A 248 13.00 3.84 -21.74
N SER A 249 12.67 2.92 -22.66
CA SER A 249 13.26 2.91 -24.01
C SER A 249 12.84 4.14 -24.81
N ILE A 250 11.57 4.55 -24.73
CA ILE A 250 11.07 5.74 -25.43
C ILE A 250 11.68 7.01 -24.85
N MET A 251 11.77 7.10 -23.51
CA MET A 251 12.40 8.21 -22.80
C MET A 251 13.94 8.21 -22.91
N GLU A 252 14.53 7.14 -23.46
CA GLU A 252 15.98 6.91 -23.57
C GLU A 252 16.72 6.96 -22.22
N ILE A 253 16.07 6.48 -21.15
CA ILE A 253 16.70 6.31 -19.84
C ILE A 253 17.67 5.13 -19.91
N ARG A 254 18.95 5.40 -19.68
CA ARG A 254 20.03 4.40 -19.80
C ARG A 254 20.45 3.86 -18.43
N ASP A 255 20.82 2.58 -18.40
CA ASP A 255 21.44 1.90 -17.25
C ASP A 255 20.61 1.81 -15.95
N MET A 256 19.28 2.01 -16.02
CA MET A 256 18.41 2.03 -14.81
C MET A 256 17.13 1.20 -14.93
N TYR A 257 17.08 0.24 -15.86
CA TYR A 257 15.89 -0.57 -16.09
C TYR A 257 15.52 -1.43 -14.87
N PHE A 258 16.52 -1.98 -14.16
CA PHE A 258 16.26 -2.85 -13.03
C PHE A 258 15.70 -2.09 -11.83
N GLU A 259 16.19 -0.89 -11.56
CA GLU A 259 15.78 -0.08 -10.42
C GLU A 259 14.39 0.52 -10.63
N TYR A 260 14.09 0.96 -11.85
CA TYR A 260 12.71 1.32 -12.24
C TYR A 260 11.78 0.13 -12.08
N TRP A 261 12.18 -1.05 -12.59
CA TRP A 261 11.38 -2.26 -12.46
C TRP A 261 11.12 -2.61 -10.98
N LEU A 262 12.17 -2.61 -10.15
CA LEU A 262 12.08 -2.98 -8.74
C LEU A 262 11.13 -2.05 -7.97
N VAL A 263 11.25 -0.73 -8.19
CA VAL A 263 10.40 0.25 -7.49
C VAL A 263 8.96 0.18 -7.98
N LEU A 264 8.73 0.14 -9.29
CA LEU A 264 7.37 0.06 -9.84
C LEU A 264 6.71 -1.26 -9.46
N PHE A 265 7.43 -2.38 -9.51
CA PHE A 265 6.96 -3.67 -9.01
C PHE A 265 6.58 -3.60 -7.53
N SER A 266 7.40 -2.96 -6.69
CA SER A 266 7.12 -2.82 -5.26
C SER A 266 5.86 -1.98 -5.00
N ALA A 267 5.67 -0.88 -5.73
CA ALA A 267 4.47 -0.05 -5.64
C ALA A 267 3.21 -0.78 -6.12
N TRP A 268 3.34 -1.57 -7.21
CA TRP A 268 2.28 -2.42 -7.73
C TRP A 268 1.89 -3.52 -6.74
N ALA A 269 2.88 -4.19 -6.15
CA ALA A 269 2.68 -5.20 -5.12
C ALA A 269 1.94 -4.64 -3.89
N CYS A 270 2.30 -3.44 -3.43
CA CYS A 270 1.56 -2.74 -2.36
C CYS A 270 0.11 -2.50 -2.73
N SER A 271 -0.13 -2.07 -3.96
CA SER A 271 -1.45 -1.79 -4.48
C SER A 271 -2.27 -3.06 -4.67
N ASN A 272 -1.64 -4.17 -5.03
CA ASN A 272 -2.29 -5.49 -5.11
C ASN A 272 -2.81 -5.95 -3.74
N VAL A 273 -2.00 -5.85 -2.68
CA VAL A 273 -2.44 -6.26 -1.34
C VAL A 273 -3.53 -5.33 -0.83
N MET A 274 -3.42 -4.02 -1.10
CA MET A 274 -4.49 -3.06 -0.80
C MET A 274 -5.80 -3.39 -1.55
N GLY A 275 -5.73 -3.71 -2.85
CA GLY A 275 -6.91 -4.08 -3.62
C GLY A 275 -7.53 -5.40 -3.16
N LEU A 276 -6.74 -6.39 -2.75
CA LEU A 276 -7.23 -7.60 -2.09
C LEU A 276 -7.96 -7.28 -0.76
N LEU A 277 -7.42 -6.37 0.05
CA LEU A 277 -8.05 -5.92 1.30
C LEU A 277 -9.43 -5.31 1.04
N ILE A 278 -9.56 -4.50 -0.01
CA ILE A 278 -10.83 -3.91 -0.46
C ILE A 278 -11.77 -5.02 -0.99
N SER A 279 -11.25 -5.95 -1.79
CA SER A 279 -11.99 -7.08 -2.36
C SER A 279 -12.64 -7.99 -1.30
N ASP A 280 -11.94 -8.27 -0.20
CA ASP A 280 -12.51 -9.04 0.93
C ASP A 280 -13.54 -8.25 1.74
N SER A 281 -13.39 -6.93 1.82
CA SER A 281 -14.15 -6.07 2.73
C SER A 281 -15.50 -5.62 2.17
N PHE A 282 -15.56 -5.21 0.90
CA PHE A 282 -16.78 -4.59 0.33
C PHE A 282 -17.76 -5.58 -0.28
N LYS A 283 -19.07 -5.27 -0.32
CA LYS A 283 -20.11 -6.22 -0.75
C LYS A 283 -20.32 -6.29 -2.27
N THR A 284 -20.02 -5.22 -3.01
CA THR A 284 -20.28 -5.11 -4.45
C THR A 284 -19.05 -4.56 -5.19
N VAL A 285 -18.90 -4.92 -6.46
CA VAL A 285 -17.79 -4.45 -7.32
C VAL A 285 -17.92 -2.94 -7.60
N VAL A 286 -19.15 -2.43 -7.74
CA VAL A 286 -19.41 -1.00 -7.99
C VAL A 286 -18.83 -0.11 -6.88
N THR A 287 -19.00 -0.49 -5.61
CA THR A 287 -18.43 0.27 -4.48
C THR A 287 -16.91 0.28 -4.52
N ILE A 288 -16.28 -0.80 -5.02
CA ILE A 288 -14.83 -0.87 -5.15
C ILE A 288 -14.33 0.13 -6.18
N TYR A 289 -14.97 0.22 -7.35
CA TYR A 289 -14.59 1.19 -8.37
C TYR A 289 -14.75 2.65 -7.91
N ILE A 290 -15.78 2.94 -7.12
CA ILE A 290 -15.96 4.28 -6.52
C ILE A 290 -14.80 4.58 -5.56
N LEU A 291 -14.32 3.58 -4.81
CA LEU A 291 -13.27 3.77 -3.81
C LEU A 291 -11.86 3.97 -4.40
N ILE A 292 -11.56 3.36 -5.55
CA ILE A 292 -10.21 3.42 -6.16
C ILE A 292 -9.72 4.87 -6.33
N PRO A 293 -10.48 5.81 -6.93
CA PRO A 293 -10.07 7.21 -7.00
C PRO A 293 -9.81 7.85 -5.64
N PHE A 294 -10.60 7.55 -4.60
CA PHE A 294 -10.39 8.08 -3.25
C PHE A 294 -9.12 7.55 -2.58
N LEU A 295 -8.54 6.45 -3.09
CA LEU A 295 -7.23 5.96 -2.65
C LEU A 295 -6.09 6.55 -3.46
N VAL A 296 -6.29 6.79 -4.76
CA VAL A 296 -5.25 7.31 -5.65
C VAL A 296 -5.08 8.82 -5.52
N ILE A 297 -6.15 9.60 -5.41
CA ILE A 297 -6.07 11.08 -5.32
C ILE A 297 -5.24 11.53 -4.11
N PRO A 298 -5.40 10.98 -2.89
CA PRO A 298 -4.52 11.32 -1.77
C PRO A 298 -3.07 10.95 -2.02
N GLN A 299 -2.78 9.83 -2.69
CA GLN A 299 -1.41 9.45 -3.05
C GLN A 299 -0.78 10.49 -3.97
N ILE A 300 -1.56 11.07 -4.90
CA ILE A 300 -1.10 12.13 -5.79
C ILE A 300 -0.78 13.41 -5.00
N ILE A 301 -1.74 13.91 -4.21
CA ILE A 301 -1.64 15.22 -3.53
C ILE A 301 -0.64 15.19 -2.38
N LEU A 302 -0.63 14.11 -1.58
CA LEU A 302 0.16 13.99 -0.36
C LEU A 302 1.56 13.38 -0.60
N SER A 303 1.94 13.15 -1.87
CA SER A 303 3.28 12.67 -2.26
C SER A 303 4.39 13.70 -2.10
N GLY A 304 4.07 14.98 -1.92
CA GLY A 304 5.06 16.06 -1.82
C GLY A 304 5.61 16.56 -3.17
N ILE A 305 5.14 15.99 -4.29
CA ILE A 305 5.68 16.23 -5.64
C ILE A 305 4.92 17.38 -6.32
N ILE A 306 3.58 17.29 -6.36
CA ILE A 306 2.73 18.37 -6.91
C ILE A 306 2.69 19.54 -5.94
N VAL A 307 2.54 19.25 -4.64
CA VAL A 307 2.49 20.26 -3.59
C VAL A 307 3.61 19.95 -2.60
N LYS A 308 4.64 20.81 -2.56
CA LYS A 308 5.76 20.67 -1.63
C LYS A 308 5.24 20.66 -0.19
N TYR A 309 5.79 19.78 0.65
CA TYR A 309 5.33 19.63 2.04
C TYR A 309 5.39 20.94 2.83
N GLU A 310 6.40 21.77 2.59
CA GLU A 310 6.56 23.07 3.24
C GLU A 310 5.48 24.09 2.89
N ASN A 311 4.81 23.93 1.75
CA ASN A 311 3.74 24.81 1.29
C ASN A 311 2.34 24.32 1.72
N LEU A 312 2.27 23.19 2.43
CA LEU A 312 1.02 22.71 3.02
C LEU A 312 0.69 23.49 4.29
N ASN A 313 -0.58 23.42 4.70
CA ASN A 313 -1.08 24.14 5.86
C ASN A 313 -0.13 23.97 7.09
N PRO A 314 0.44 25.07 7.63
CA PRO A 314 1.43 25.01 8.72
C PRO A 314 0.94 24.33 10.00
N LYS A 315 -0.39 24.19 10.18
CA LYS A 315 -0.96 23.44 11.32
C LYS A 315 -0.75 21.93 11.22
N ILE A 316 -0.57 21.40 10.00
CA ILE A 316 -0.44 19.96 9.72
C ILE A 316 0.92 19.59 9.12
N SER A 317 1.70 20.57 8.68
CA SER A 317 3.01 20.36 8.05
C SER A 317 4.14 21.05 8.82
N SER A 318 5.38 20.60 8.58
CA SER A 318 6.58 21.20 9.11
C SER A 318 7.57 21.44 7.97
N PRO A 319 8.28 22.57 7.96
CA PRO A 319 9.30 22.78 6.96
C PRO A 319 10.57 21.94 7.20
N LYS A 320 10.72 21.29 8.36
CA LYS A 320 11.90 20.48 8.70
C LYS A 320 11.78 19.01 8.27
N ARG A 321 10.56 18.47 8.21
CA ARG A 321 10.34 17.01 8.13
C ARG A 321 9.13 16.67 7.29
N ILE A 322 9.16 15.48 6.69
CA ILE A 322 8.01 14.90 6.01
C ILE A 322 6.89 14.67 7.05
N PRO A 323 5.67 15.15 6.80
CA PRO A 323 4.53 14.92 7.68
C PRO A 323 4.13 13.45 7.74
N VAL A 324 3.49 13.02 8.84
CA VAL A 324 3.10 11.62 9.08
C VAL A 324 2.21 11.06 7.96
N TYR A 325 1.31 11.87 7.40
CA TYR A 325 0.46 11.43 6.29
C TYR A 325 1.26 11.14 5.02
N GLY A 326 2.36 11.87 4.77
CA GLY A 326 3.24 11.62 3.63
C GLY A 326 4.01 10.31 3.78
N GLU A 327 4.35 9.93 5.02
CA GLU A 327 5.04 8.66 5.30
C GLU A 327 4.16 7.42 5.05
N ILE A 328 2.84 7.58 5.01
CA ILE A 328 1.88 6.49 4.72
C ILE A 328 1.71 6.30 3.19
N MET A 329 2.04 7.31 2.38
CA MET A 329 1.84 7.27 0.92
C MET A 329 2.96 6.46 0.24
N SER A 330 2.63 5.29 -0.31
CA SER A 330 3.58 4.47 -1.09
C SER A 330 4.10 5.21 -2.33
N ALA A 331 3.29 6.08 -2.96
CA ALA A 331 3.70 6.88 -4.11
C ALA A 331 4.90 7.78 -3.79
N ARG A 332 4.93 8.35 -2.58
CA ARG A 332 6.03 9.19 -2.10
C ARG A 332 7.33 8.39 -2.00
N TRP A 333 7.30 7.20 -1.40
CA TRP A 333 8.48 6.34 -1.25
C TRP A 333 9.02 5.90 -2.60
N ALA A 334 8.15 5.45 -3.49
CA ALA A 334 8.51 5.01 -4.83
C ALA A 334 9.15 6.14 -5.65
N TYR A 335 8.49 7.30 -5.70
CA TYR A 335 9.00 8.44 -6.46
C TYR A 335 10.33 8.97 -5.94
N GLU A 336 10.43 9.23 -4.63
CA GLU A 336 11.68 9.71 -4.04
C GLU A 336 12.84 8.73 -4.30
N GLY A 337 12.58 7.42 -4.22
CA GLY A 337 13.56 6.40 -4.51
C GLY A 337 14.09 6.50 -5.94
N LEU A 338 13.20 6.63 -6.93
CA LEU A 338 13.59 6.76 -8.34
C LEU A 338 14.22 8.10 -8.67
N ALA A 339 13.68 9.22 -8.17
CA ALA A 339 14.20 10.54 -8.44
C ALA A 339 15.62 10.71 -7.89
N THR A 340 15.86 10.28 -6.65
CA THR A 340 17.20 10.33 -6.03
C THR A 340 18.17 9.40 -6.73
N TYR A 341 17.77 8.17 -7.08
CA TYR A 341 18.64 7.23 -7.79
C TYR A 341 18.96 7.68 -9.21
N GLN A 342 17.96 8.16 -9.96
CA GLN A 342 18.13 8.70 -11.32
C GLN A 342 19.12 9.86 -11.34
N PHE A 343 19.03 10.74 -10.34
CA PHE A 343 19.96 11.85 -10.21
C PHE A 343 21.36 11.37 -9.80
N ILE A 344 21.50 10.62 -8.71
CA ILE A 344 22.83 10.32 -8.14
C ILE A 344 23.61 9.28 -8.96
N ASN A 345 22.93 8.24 -9.45
CA ASN A 345 23.59 7.03 -9.94
C ASN A 345 23.75 6.99 -11.46
N ASN A 346 23.45 8.07 -12.18
CA ASN A 346 23.68 8.12 -13.62
C ASN A 346 25.18 8.23 -13.96
N ARG A 347 25.59 7.81 -15.16
CA ARG A 347 27.01 7.74 -15.53
C ARG A 347 27.73 9.09 -15.53
N TYR A 348 27.02 10.19 -15.72
CA TYR A 348 27.61 11.53 -15.65
C TYR A 348 27.89 11.88 -14.18
N GLU A 349 26.86 11.82 -13.33
CA GLU A 349 26.91 12.18 -11.91
C GLU A 349 27.84 11.29 -11.07
N GLN A 350 28.06 10.03 -11.46
CA GLN A 350 29.04 9.17 -10.78
C GLN A 350 30.46 9.78 -10.70
N ASN A 351 30.82 10.67 -11.64
CA ASN A 351 32.12 11.35 -11.63
C ASN A 351 32.15 12.62 -10.78
N PHE A 352 31.01 13.29 -10.62
CA PHE A 352 30.93 14.67 -10.11
C PHE A 352 30.12 14.81 -8.82
N TYR A 353 29.09 13.98 -8.60
CA TYR A 353 28.15 14.08 -7.48
C TYR A 353 28.81 14.27 -6.11
N HIS A 354 29.88 13.52 -5.80
CA HIS A 354 30.57 13.65 -4.52
C HIS A 354 31.29 15.00 -4.35
N LEU A 355 31.81 15.56 -5.44
CA LEU A 355 32.45 16.87 -5.47
C LEU A 355 31.41 17.99 -5.43
N ASP A 356 30.33 17.85 -6.19
CA ASP A 356 29.21 18.80 -6.19
C ASP A 356 28.54 18.84 -4.82
N LYS A 357 28.39 17.68 -4.18
CA LYS A 357 27.95 17.57 -2.79
C LYS A 357 28.88 18.31 -1.84
N LEU A 358 30.20 18.17 -1.97
CA LEU A 358 31.16 18.89 -1.14
C LEU A 358 31.07 20.40 -1.37
N MET A 359 30.99 20.83 -2.63
CA MET A 359 30.87 22.24 -3.01
C MET A 359 29.58 22.86 -2.52
N SER A 360 28.45 22.19 -2.71
CA SER A 360 27.13 22.65 -2.26
C SER A 360 27.10 22.80 -0.74
N ASN A 361 27.52 21.77 0.00
CA ASN A 361 27.57 21.83 1.46
C ASN A 361 28.53 22.92 1.95
N ALA A 362 29.74 23.02 1.37
CA ALA A 362 30.70 24.05 1.74
C ALA A 362 30.18 25.46 1.48
N SER A 363 29.64 25.71 0.29
CA SER A 363 29.04 26.99 -0.10
C SER A 363 27.85 27.35 0.80
N PHE A 364 26.99 26.38 1.13
CA PHE A 364 25.88 26.61 2.04
C PHE A 364 26.37 27.02 3.44
N LYS A 365 27.32 26.25 3.99
CA LYS A 365 27.84 26.48 5.34
C LYS A 365 28.60 27.81 5.43
N SER A 366 29.46 28.14 4.46
CA SER A 366 30.24 29.39 4.48
C SER A 366 29.40 30.63 4.20
N ASN A 367 28.51 30.57 3.20
CA ASN A 367 27.84 31.77 2.68
C ASN A 367 26.55 32.08 3.41
N TYR A 368 25.83 31.06 3.87
CA TYR A 368 24.52 31.22 4.52
C TYR A 368 24.59 30.92 6.02
N LEU A 369 24.93 29.69 6.41
CA LEU A 369 24.85 29.28 7.82
C LEU A 369 25.78 30.14 8.69
N ILE A 370 27.08 30.12 8.42
CA ILE A 370 28.07 30.80 9.25
C ILE A 370 27.89 32.31 9.19
N THR A 371 27.56 32.88 8.03
CA THR A 371 27.22 34.31 7.90
C THR A 371 26.05 34.68 8.82
N GLU A 372 25.00 33.86 8.86
CA GLU A 372 23.85 34.11 9.74
C GLU A 372 24.20 33.96 11.22
N LEU A 373 25.01 32.95 11.58
CA LEU A 373 25.52 32.82 12.95
C LEU A 373 26.40 34.01 13.36
N GLN A 374 27.24 34.53 12.46
CA GLN A 374 28.03 35.74 12.69
C GLN A 374 27.12 36.97 12.88
N ASN A 375 26.03 37.09 12.12
CA ASN A 375 25.03 38.14 12.27
C ASN A 375 24.32 38.06 13.64
N LYS A 376 23.87 36.86 14.05
CA LYS A 376 23.24 36.62 15.36
C LYS A 376 24.21 36.91 16.51
N LEU A 377 25.48 36.53 16.36
CA LEU A 377 26.52 36.84 17.33
C LEU A 377 26.76 38.37 17.45
N ALA A 378 26.77 39.09 16.32
CA ALA A 378 26.88 40.55 16.32
C ALA A 378 25.65 41.22 16.95
N PHE A 379 24.46 40.69 16.70
CA PHE A 379 23.22 41.11 17.36
C PHE A 379 23.31 40.94 18.88
N ILE A 380 23.77 39.78 19.35
CA ILE A 380 23.97 39.51 20.78
C ILE A 380 24.98 40.50 21.38
N GLN A 381 26.12 40.71 20.73
CA GLN A 381 27.13 41.65 21.25
C GLN A 381 26.57 43.06 21.41
N ARG A 382 25.82 43.57 20.41
CA ARG A 382 25.21 44.91 20.47
C ARG A 382 24.20 45.05 21.61
N ASN A 383 23.37 44.03 21.84
CA ASN A 383 22.36 44.08 22.90
C ASN A 383 22.98 43.93 24.30
N LEU A 384 24.03 43.11 24.44
CA LEU A 384 24.83 43.02 25.66
C LEU A 384 25.47 44.37 26.01
N ASP A 385 26.07 45.04 25.03
CA ASP A 385 26.70 46.35 25.24
C ASP A 385 25.66 47.44 25.63
N ASN A 386 24.40 47.28 25.23
CA ASN A 386 23.29 48.17 25.56
C ASN A 386 22.55 47.78 26.86
N GLY A 387 22.93 46.68 27.52
CA GLY A 387 22.27 46.18 28.75
C GLY A 387 20.84 45.70 28.54
N GLN A 388 20.46 45.30 27.31
CA GLN A 388 19.12 44.80 26.99
C GLN A 388 19.13 43.26 26.95
N GLU A 389 18.48 42.65 27.94
CA GLU A 389 18.15 41.23 27.94
C GLU A 389 16.68 41.06 27.56
N ASP A 390 16.43 40.78 26.29
CA ASP A 390 15.10 40.52 25.74
C ASP A 390 14.96 39.04 25.35
N GLU A 391 13.72 38.56 25.20
CA GLU A 391 13.40 37.19 24.75
C GLU A 391 14.11 36.88 23.41
N ASN A 392 14.27 37.87 22.55
CA ASN A 392 14.98 37.77 21.28
C ASN A 392 16.47 37.44 21.43
N VAL A 393 17.12 37.92 22.51
CA VAL A 393 18.54 37.64 22.80
C VAL A 393 18.69 36.20 23.29
N GLN A 394 17.77 35.73 24.14
CA GLN A 394 17.75 34.34 24.60
C GLN A 394 17.53 33.37 23.43
N ALA A 395 16.59 33.68 22.53
CA ALA A 395 16.35 32.89 21.32
C ALA A 395 17.59 32.84 20.41
N ALA A 396 18.32 33.96 20.27
CA ALA A 396 19.56 34.00 19.49
C ALA A 396 20.67 33.13 20.10
N PHE A 397 20.80 33.11 21.44
CA PHE A 397 21.71 32.19 22.12
C PHE A 397 21.34 30.73 21.92
N GLU A 398 20.05 30.40 22.05
CA GLU A 398 19.56 29.03 21.78
C GLU A 398 19.87 28.58 20.36
N LEU A 399 19.61 29.45 19.38
CA LEU A 399 19.91 29.18 17.98
C LEU A 399 21.40 28.94 17.76
N LEU A 400 22.29 29.80 18.28
CA LEU A 400 23.74 29.62 18.15
C LEU A 400 24.20 28.28 18.73
N ARG A 401 23.74 27.91 19.93
CA ARG A 401 24.10 26.63 20.55
C ARG A 401 23.62 25.45 19.71
N ASN A 402 22.39 25.49 19.22
CA ASN A 402 21.81 24.41 18.43
C ASN A 402 22.56 24.25 17.10
N GLU A 403 22.79 25.35 16.39
CA GLU A 403 23.43 25.34 15.08
C GLU A 403 24.92 24.98 15.15
N ILE A 404 25.66 25.40 16.18
CA ILE A 404 27.05 24.97 16.37
C ILE A 404 27.12 23.46 16.64
N ARG A 405 26.17 22.90 17.41
CA ARG A 405 26.11 21.45 17.67
C ARG A 405 25.71 20.67 16.41
N ASP A 406 24.73 21.16 15.65
CA ASP A 406 24.25 20.49 14.44
C ASP A 406 25.28 20.60 13.31
N GLU A 407 25.95 21.74 13.14
CA GLU A 407 27.10 21.88 12.22
C GLU A 407 28.22 20.91 12.57
N TYR A 408 28.58 20.76 13.85
CA TYR A 408 29.58 19.78 14.27
C TYR A 408 29.17 18.35 13.87
N ARG A 409 27.90 17.96 14.05
CA ARG A 409 27.39 16.64 13.65
C ARG A 409 27.48 16.44 12.14
N ASP A 410 27.05 17.42 11.35
CA ASP A 410 27.15 17.38 9.88
C ASP A 410 28.60 17.23 9.45
N ARG A 411 29.50 17.95 10.11
CA ARG A 411 30.93 17.91 9.82
C ARG A 411 31.55 16.55 10.18
N MET A 412 31.08 15.89 11.24
CA MET A 412 31.50 14.51 11.56
C MET A 412 31.02 13.50 10.50
N ILE A 413 29.85 13.73 9.89
CA ILE A 413 29.38 12.93 8.75
C ILE A 413 30.25 13.21 7.51
N MET A 414 30.58 14.47 7.26
CA MET A 414 31.44 14.90 6.15
C MET A 414 32.84 14.27 6.20
N ARG A 415 33.40 14.12 7.40
CA ARG A 415 34.69 13.48 7.63
C ARG A 415 34.78 12.07 7.03
N ALA A 416 33.67 11.34 6.92
CA ALA A 416 33.64 10.01 6.34
C ALA A 416 34.05 10.00 4.85
N TYR A 417 34.03 11.14 4.16
CA TYR A 417 34.39 11.28 2.75
C TYR A 417 35.33 12.47 2.45
N TYR A 418 35.79 13.19 3.47
CA TYR A 418 36.76 14.28 3.33
C TYR A 418 37.70 14.33 4.54
N ASP A 419 38.92 13.82 4.40
CA ASP A 419 39.84 13.62 5.53
C ASP A 419 40.34 14.91 6.18
N ALA A 420 40.41 16.01 5.42
CA ALA A 420 40.88 17.32 5.92
C ALA A 420 39.86 18.02 6.85
N THR A 421 38.78 17.34 7.23
CA THR A 421 37.68 17.89 8.01
C THR A 421 38.06 18.10 9.50
N PRO A 422 37.93 19.32 10.06
CA PRO A 422 38.22 19.61 11.46
C PRO A 422 37.35 18.84 12.46
N THR A 423 37.96 18.37 13.55
CA THR A 423 37.30 17.51 14.56
C THR A 423 36.99 18.19 15.88
N TYR A 424 37.40 19.45 16.05
CA TYR A 424 37.20 20.22 17.28
C TYR A 424 35.80 20.82 17.34
N LEU A 425 35.11 20.67 18.47
CA LEU A 425 33.93 21.46 18.80
C LEU A 425 34.38 22.75 19.50
N MET A 426 33.66 23.85 19.33
CA MET A 426 33.89 25.07 20.10
C MET A 426 33.88 24.72 21.60
N LYS A 427 34.89 25.21 22.34
CA LYS A 427 34.93 25.06 23.78
C LYS A 427 33.84 25.94 24.42
N ASP A 428 33.23 25.46 25.51
CA ASP A 428 32.27 26.25 26.30
C ASP A 428 31.02 26.72 25.51
N VAL A 429 30.59 25.95 24.49
CA VAL A 429 29.34 26.20 23.73
C VAL A 429 28.12 26.28 24.66
N GLU A 430 28.11 25.50 25.74
CA GLU A 430 27.01 25.51 26.71
C GLU A 430 26.88 26.84 27.45
N ASP A 431 27.98 27.58 27.58
CA ASP A 431 28.06 28.86 28.29
C ASP A 431 27.63 30.04 27.39
N LEU A 432 27.27 29.81 26.11
CA LEU A 432 26.58 30.79 25.26
C LEU A 432 25.15 31.02 25.75
N ARG A 433 24.99 31.67 26.91
CA ARG A 433 23.74 32.01 27.58
C ARG A 433 23.84 33.40 28.21
N ALA A 434 22.70 34.09 28.35
CA ALA A 434 22.67 35.43 28.93
C ALA A 434 23.38 35.53 30.29
N ASP A 435 23.23 34.51 31.15
CA ASP A 435 23.77 34.48 32.52
C ASP A 435 25.28 34.26 32.62
N ARG A 436 25.94 33.77 31.55
CA ARG A 436 27.36 33.35 31.59
C ARG A 436 28.23 33.97 30.49
N VAL A 437 27.63 34.71 29.57
CA VAL A 437 28.37 35.26 28.43
C VAL A 437 29.26 36.42 28.86
N CYS A 438 30.54 36.30 28.51
CA CYS A 438 31.52 37.37 28.62
C CYS A 438 31.98 37.83 27.23
N ARG A 439 32.56 39.04 27.13
CA ARG A 439 33.10 39.57 25.87
C ARG A 439 34.17 38.65 25.25
N GLU A 440 34.95 37.97 26.09
CA GLU A 440 35.96 37.00 25.66
C GLU A 440 35.33 35.78 24.97
N LEU A 441 34.23 35.24 25.53
CA LEU A 441 33.51 34.11 24.93
C LEU A 441 32.89 34.49 23.58
N VAL A 442 32.36 35.71 23.44
CA VAL A 442 31.83 36.22 22.17
C VAL A 442 32.94 36.39 21.14
N ALA A 443 34.11 36.92 21.54
CA ALA A 443 35.27 37.02 20.66
C ALA A 443 35.77 35.64 20.21
N TYR A 444 35.87 34.68 21.13
CA TYR A 444 36.24 33.29 20.84
C TYR A 444 35.23 32.61 19.89
N ALA A 445 33.93 32.79 20.11
CA ALA A 445 32.90 32.29 19.21
C ALA A 445 33.03 32.87 17.80
N ARG A 446 33.36 34.16 17.68
CA ARG A 446 33.62 34.80 16.38
C ARG A 446 34.82 34.21 15.67
N GLU A 447 35.93 34.01 16.37
CA GLU A 447 37.14 33.38 15.82
C GLU A 447 36.87 31.94 15.38
N TYR A 448 36.15 31.17 16.19
CA TYR A 448 35.72 29.81 15.85
C TYR A 448 34.88 29.80 14.56
N LEU A 449 33.85 30.66 14.47
CA LEU A 449 33.01 30.77 13.28
C LEU A 449 33.81 31.22 12.05
N GLN A 450 34.78 32.12 12.23
CA GLN A 450 35.65 32.55 11.13
C GLN A 450 36.55 31.42 10.64
N ALA A 451 37.17 30.66 11.55
CA ALA A 451 37.97 29.49 11.18
C ALA A 451 37.16 28.43 10.42
N LEU A 452 35.89 28.21 10.83
CA LEU A 452 34.98 27.35 10.07
C LEU A 452 34.66 27.91 8.69
N LYS A 453 34.44 29.22 8.57
CA LYS A 453 34.18 29.87 7.29
C LYS A 453 35.35 29.69 6.33
N ASP A 454 36.56 29.87 6.83
CA ASP A 454 37.80 29.69 6.06
C ASP A 454 37.96 28.23 5.64
N PHE A 455 37.73 27.27 6.54
CA PHE A 455 37.72 25.84 6.23
C PHE A 455 36.76 25.48 5.10
N TYR A 456 35.50 25.93 5.16
CA TYR A 456 34.52 25.65 4.11
C TYR A 456 34.87 26.35 2.79
N THR A 457 35.40 27.57 2.85
CA THR A 457 35.84 28.29 1.65
C THR A 457 36.99 27.55 0.94
N GLU A 458 37.97 27.05 1.70
CA GLU A 458 39.06 26.24 1.14
C GLU A 458 38.58 24.88 0.65
N THR A 459 37.63 24.25 1.35
CA THR A 459 37.00 23.00 0.91
C THR A 459 36.32 23.17 -0.45
N TYR A 460 35.57 24.25 -0.64
CA TYR A 460 34.94 24.57 -1.93
C TYR A 460 35.99 24.70 -3.04
N LYS A 461 37.05 25.49 -2.80
CA LYS A 461 38.14 25.67 -3.79
C LYS A 461 38.82 24.35 -4.13
N ALA A 462 39.07 23.50 -3.14
CA ALA A 462 39.71 22.20 -3.32
C ALA A 462 38.83 21.27 -4.16
N ALA A 463 37.53 21.19 -3.86
CA ALA A 463 36.56 20.39 -4.59
C ALA A 463 36.39 20.90 -6.04
N PHE A 464 36.22 22.20 -6.25
CA PHE A 464 36.12 22.83 -7.56
C PHE A 464 37.38 22.59 -8.42
N THR A 465 38.56 22.73 -7.83
CA THR A 465 39.83 22.45 -8.52
C THR A 465 39.93 20.98 -8.91
N ARG A 466 39.46 20.07 -8.04
CA ARG A 466 39.45 18.63 -8.33
C ARG A 466 38.45 18.30 -9.45
N GLU A 467 37.27 18.91 -9.42
CA GLU A 467 36.23 18.73 -10.44
C GLU A 467 36.73 19.18 -11.82
N ASN A 468 37.33 20.38 -11.92
CA ASN A 468 37.92 20.85 -13.17
C ASN A 468 39.02 19.92 -13.69
N ARG A 469 39.90 19.42 -12.82
CA ARG A 469 40.91 18.42 -13.22
C ARG A 469 40.29 17.14 -13.78
N ILE A 470 39.14 16.71 -13.26
CA ILE A 470 38.41 15.55 -13.80
C ILE A 470 37.82 15.92 -15.15
N LYS A 471 37.18 17.09 -15.29
CA LYS A 471 36.65 17.57 -16.58
C LYS A 471 37.73 17.65 -17.66
N ASP A 472 38.93 18.11 -17.30
CA ASP A 472 40.09 18.22 -18.21
C ASP A 472 40.64 16.85 -18.67
N GLN A 473 40.31 15.76 -17.97
CA GLN A 473 40.69 14.40 -18.39
C GLN A 473 39.79 13.84 -19.49
N PHE A 474 38.59 14.40 -19.66
CA PHE A 474 37.65 14.00 -20.71
C PHE A 474 37.84 14.85 -21.96
N ASP A 475 37.62 14.24 -23.12
CA ASP A 475 37.34 15.02 -24.32
C ASP A 475 36.04 15.80 -24.11
N ARG A 476 36.05 17.08 -24.47
CA ARG A 476 34.92 18.00 -24.29
C ARG A 476 33.66 17.49 -24.98
N GLU A 477 33.78 16.90 -26.17
CA GLU A 477 32.62 16.36 -26.90
C GLU A 477 32.04 15.14 -26.19
N VAL A 478 32.90 14.26 -25.69
CA VAL A 478 32.50 13.04 -24.97
C VAL A 478 31.81 13.40 -23.66
N LEU A 479 32.34 14.38 -22.92
CA LEU A 479 31.73 14.84 -21.67
C LEU A 479 30.33 15.43 -21.90
N GLN A 480 30.18 16.28 -22.92
CA GLN A 480 28.87 16.84 -23.29
C GLN A 480 27.88 15.76 -23.72
N GLN A 481 28.33 14.75 -24.46
CA GLN A 481 27.47 13.64 -24.86
C GLN A 481 27.08 12.76 -23.66
N LEU A 482 27.99 12.58 -22.69
CA LEU A 482 27.71 11.87 -21.45
C LEU A 482 26.64 12.61 -20.63
N GLU A 483 26.78 13.92 -20.47
CA GLU A 483 25.80 14.79 -19.82
C GLU A 483 24.43 14.67 -20.51
N ARG A 484 24.37 14.95 -21.83
CA ARG A 484 23.14 14.92 -22.63
C ARG A 484 22.34 13.62 -22.52
N ASN A 485 23.03 12.49 -22.42
CA ASN A 485 22.42 11.16 -22.41
C ASN A 485 22.02 10.65 -21.01
N HIS A 486 22.57 11.22 -19.94
CA HIS A 486 22.46 10.64 -18.60
C HIS A 486 21.96 11.62 -17.52
N SER A 487 22.20 12.94 -17.68
CA SER A 487 21.69 13.95 -16.77
C SER A 487 20.29 14.44 -17.20
N ASN A 488 19.64 15.23 -16.34
CA ASN A 488 18.40 15.91 -16.65
C ASN A 488 18.27 17.18 -15.81
N GLU A 489 18.22 18.34 -16.48
CA GLU A 489 18.22 19.65 -15.81
C GLU A 489 16.96 19.85 -14.96
N LYS A 490 15.80 19.38 -15.45
CA LYS A 490 14.54 19.56 -14.73
C LYS A 490 14.45 18.68 -13.50
N LEU A 491 14.99 17.47 -13.55
CA LEU A 491 15.13 16.58 -12.39
C LEU A 491 16.09 17.18 -11.37
N GLU A 492 17.24 17.69 -11.82
CA GLU A 492 18.16 18.42 -10.95
C GLU A 492 17.44 19.55 -10.24
N GLU A 493 16.69 20.41 -10.94
CA GLU A 493 15.90 21.52 -10.35
C GLU A 493 14.95 21.03 -9.25
N PHE A 494 14.28 19.88 -9.45
CA PHE A 494 13.37 19.29 -8.46
C PHE A 494 14.11 18.81 -7.21
N VAL A 495 15.20 18.06 -7.37
CA VAL A 495 15.93 17.46 -6.23
C VAL A 495 16.88 18.45 -5.53
N THR A 496 17.24 19.54 -6.19
CA THR A 496 18.04 20.65 -5.61
C THR A 496 17.18 21.79 -5.09
N ASN A 497 15.89 21.79 -5.42
CA ASN A 497 14.96 22.85 -5.03
C ASN A 497 15.39 24.26 -5.54
N LYS A 498 16.07 24.32 -6.70
CA LYS A 498 16.60 25.56 -7.32
C LYS A 498 15.57 26.67 -7.52
N SER A 499 14.28 26.31 -7.65
CA SER A 499 13.18 27.26 -7.84
C SER A 499 12.75 28.03 -6.58
N THR A 500 13.25 27.67 -5.40
CA THR A 500 12.86 28.31 -4.14
C THR A 500 13.77 29.50 -3.81
N PHE A 501 13.16 30.68 -3.57
CA PHE A 501 13.90 31.91 -3.25
C PHE A 501 14.52 31.88 -1.84
N GLU A 502 13.83 31.29 -0.86
CA GLU A 502 14.31 31.15 0.51
C GLU A 502 15.27 29.97 0.62
N ARG A 503 16.57 30.25 0.74
CA ARG A 503 17.61 29.22 0.88
C ARG A 503 17.74 28.69 2.31
N ILE A 504 17.42 29.52 3.30
CA ILE A 504 17.49 29.23 4.72
C ILE A 504 16.27 29.82 5.42
N ILE A 505 15.69 29.08 6.36
CA ILE A 505 14.59 29.58 7.20
C ILE A 505 14.90 29.33 8.67
N GLU A 506 14.48 30.25 9.54
CA GLU A 506 14.54 30.06 10.99
C GLU A 506 13.23 29.44 11.48
N TYR A 507 13.30 28.26 12.10
CA TYR A 507 12.14 27.54 12.60
C TYR A 507 12.42 26.86 13.94
N ARG A 508 11.72 27.29 14.99
CA ARG A 508 11.84 26.79 16.37
C ARG A 508 13.31 26.76 16.84
N GLY A 509 14.02 27.87 16.70
CA GLY A 509 15.41 28.01 17.16
C GLY A 509 16.43 27.17 16.39
N ASN A 510 16.12 26.80 15.14
CA ASN A 510 17.06 26.15 14.22
C ASN A 510 16.98 26.80 12.83
N LEU A 511 18.09 26.79 12.10
CA LEU A 511 18.19 27.17 10.71
C LEU A 511 18.02 25.92 9.82
N ILE A 512 17.01 25.93 8.96
CA ILE A 512 16.71 24.81 8.07
C ILE A 512 17.19 25.16 6.67
N GLN A 513 18.07 24.32 6.14
CA GLN A 513 18.49 24.35 4.75
C GLN A 513 17.33 23.96 3.83
N LYS A 514 16.97 24.83 2.90
CA LYS A 514 15.94 24.58 1.87
C LYS A 514 16.52 24.34 0.48
N TYR A 515 17.77 24.74 0.30
CA TYR A 515 18.53 24.63 -0.92
C TYR A 515 19.29 23.31 -0.97
N ASP A 516 19.37 22.66 -2.13
CA ASP A 516 20.17 21.46 -2.39
C ASP A 516 19.91 20.24 -1.45
N PRO A 517 18.65 19.81 -1.23
CA PRO A 517 18.37 18.69 -0.32
C PRO A 517 19.04 17.37 -0.74
N ILE A 518 19.26 17.15 -2.04
CA ILE A 518 19.96 15.97 -2.57
C ILE A 518 21.43 15.88 -2.17
N TYR A 519 22.04 16.98 -1.74
CA TYR A 519 23.42 17.04 -1.26
C TYR A 519 23.51 17.04 0.27
N CYS A 520 22.38 17.19 0.97
CA CYS A 520 22.31 17.21 2.43
C CYS A 520 22.11 15.79 2.99
N ASP A 521 23.00 15.34 3.88
CA ASP A 521 22.81 14.08 4.60
C ASP A 521 21.92 14.26 5.83
N PRO A 522 20.99 13.33 6.11
CA PRO A 522 20.16 13.43 7.30
C PRO A 522 20.97 13.13 8.57
N THR A 523 20.75 13.94 9.61
CA THR A 523 21.34 13.76 10.95
C THR A 523 20.53 12.85 11.86
N HIS A 524 19.27 12.56 11.50
CA HIS A 524 18.39 11.75 12.33
C HIS A 524 18.83 10.26 12.30
N PRO A 525 18.90 9.56 13.45
CA PRO A 525 19.48 8.22 13.54
C PRO A 525 18.66 7.08 12.91
N PHE A 526 17.49 7.39 12.36
CA PHE A 526 16.54 6.41 11.82
C PHE A 526 15.95 6.92 10.50
N ILE A 527 15.16 6.08 9.82
CA ILE A 527 14.58 6.23 8.46
C ILE A 527 14.01 7.62 8.12
N LYS A 528 13.61 8.41 9.12
CA LYS A 528 13.10 9.78 8.92
C LYS A 528 14.18 10.71 8.36
N ALA A 529 13.92 11.26 7.19
CA ALA A 529 14.79 12.24 6.53
C ALA A 529 13.94 13.34 5.87
N HIS A 530 14.59 14.41 5.39
CA HIS A 530 13.97 15.37 4.50
C HIS A 530 13.70 14.73 3.13
N PHE A 531 12.77 15.32 2.38
CA PHE A 531 12.42 14.83 1.06
C PHE A 531 13.60 15.03 0.10
N TYR A 532 13.89 14.00 -0.70
CA TYR A 532 15.06 13.90 -1.58
C TYR A 532 16.42 13.76 -0.88
N ALA A 533 16.45 13.33 0.39
CA ALA A 533 17.72 12.94 1.00
C ALA A 533 18.41 11.86 0.17
N PRO A 534 19.74 11.93 -0.07
CA PRO A 534 20.45 10.97 -0.93
C PRO A 534 20.60 9.59 -0.30
N ARG A 535 20.70 9.55 1.03
CA ARG A 535 20.84 8.35 1.84
C ARG A 535 20.11 8.55 3.17
N LYS A 536 19.74 7.44 3.81
CA LYS A 536 19.02 7.44 5.09
C LYS A 536 19.81 6.63 6.12
N MET A 537 19.75 7.05 7.38
CA MET A 537 20.44 6.35 8.46
C MET A 537 19.58 5.19 8.97
N VAL A 538 20.15 3.99 8.93
CA VAL A 538 19.50 2.75 9.37
C VAL A 538 20.45 2.04 10.33
N PHE A 539 20.11 1.99 11.62
CA PHE A 539 20.94 1.40 12.68
C PHE A 539 22.40 1.90 12.72
N GLY A 540 22.59 3.21 12.48
CA GLY A 540 23.91 3.85 12.53
C GLY A 540 24.74 3.76 11.24
N SER A 541 24.26 3.07 10.20
CA SER A 541 24.89 3.07 8.87
C SER A 541 24.04 3.85 7.86
N PHE A 542 24.70 4.44 6.86
CA PHE A 542 24.00 5.12 5.77
C PHE A 542 23.68 4.13 4.65
N VAL A 543 22.40 4.06 4.27
CA VAL A 543 21.90 3.24 3.18
C VAL A 543 21.30 4.15 2.10
N PRO A 544 21.54 3.90 0.79
CA PRO A 544 20.96 4.71 -0.27
C PRO A 544 19.43 4.77 -0.19
N THR A 545 18.85 5.93 -0.53
CA THR A 545 17.42 6.18 -0.37
C THR A 545 16.54 5.20 -1.16
N LEU A 546 16.97 4.76 -2.35
CA LEU A 546 16.27 3.75 -3.14
C LEU A 546 15.94 2.49 -2.32
N TRP A 547 16.96 1.89 -1.70
CA TRP A 547 16.82 0.62 -0.96
C TRP A 547 15.97 0.77 0.28
N VAL A 548 16.16 1.85 1.03
CA VAL A 548 15.33 2.14 2.21
C VAL A 548 13.88 2.33 1.81
N ASN A 549 13.61 3.05 0.72
CA ASN A 549 12.26 3.28 0.25
C ASN A 549 11.57 2.00 -0.22
N VAL A 550 12.28 1.14 -0.97
CA VAL A 550 11.78 -0.19 -1.35
C VAL A 550 11.48 -1.03 -0.10
N MET A 551 12.38 -1.07 0.88
CA MET A 551 12.15 -1.81 2.13
C MET A 551 10.92 -1.31 2.90
N VAL A 552 10.68 0.00 2.94
CA VAL A 552 9.50 0.57 3.59
C VAL A 552 8.22 0.17 2.85
N ILE A 553 8.22 0.19 1.51
CA ILE A 553 7.06 -0.28 0.72
C ILE A 553 6.77 -1.76 1.00
N TRP A 554 7.80 -2.61 1.09
CA TRP A 554 7.62 -4.03 1.44
C TRP A 554 7.16 -4.22 2.90
N PHE A 555 7.58 -3.36 3.81
CA PHE A 555 7.03 -3.33 5.16
C PHE A 555 5.53 -2.96 5.16
N MET A 556 5.12 -1.99 4.34
CA MET A 556 3.70 -1.68 4.12
C MET A 556 2.94 -2.90 3.58
N ASN A 557 3.52 -3.65 2.64
CA ASN A 557 2.92 -4.88 2.11
C ASN A 557 2.66 -5.91 3.21
N LEU A 558 3.63 -6.09 4.12
CA LEU A 558 3.49 -6.99 5.25
C LEU A 558 2.36 -6.55 6.19
N VAL A 559 2.29 -5.26 6.53
CA VAL A 559 1.23 -4.70 7.38
C VAL A 559 -0.13 -4.90 6.72
N LEU A 560 -0.28 -4.56 5.43
CA LEU A 560 -1.52 -4.75 4.69
C LEU A 560 -1.92 -6.23 4.59
N TYR A 561 -0.94 -7.13 4.41
CA TYR A 561 -1.20 -8.57 4.39
C TYR A 561 -1.72 -9.08 5.73
N ILE A 562 -1.14 -8.61 6.85
CA ILE A 562 -1.61 -8.95 8.20
C ILE A 562 -3.05 -8.44 8.40
N MET A 563 -3.36 -7.21 7.95
CA MET A 563 -4.71 -6.66 8.00
C MET A 563 -5.70 -7.47 7.17
N LEU A 564 -5.31 -7.92 5.98
CA LEU A 564 -6.10 -8.81 5.12
C LEU A 564 -6.31 -10.18 5.76
N TYR A 565 -5.25 -10.78 6.30
CA TYR A 565 -5.29 -12.10 6.93
C TYR A 565 -6.29 -12.15 8.09
N HIS A 566 -6.25 -11.14 8.97
CA HIS A 566 -7.18 -11.02 10.10
C HIS A 566 -8.53 -10.38 9.76
N ARG A 567 -8.74 -10.01 8.49
CA ARG A 567 -9.93 -9.33 7.96
C ARG A 567 -10.30 -8.07 8.77
N VAL A 568 -9.30 -7.27 9.11
CA VAL A 568 -9.44 -6.11 10.00
C VAL A 568 -10.44 -5.10 9.43
N LEU A 569 -10.26 -4.71 8.16
CA LEU A 569 -11.12 -3.72 7.50
C LEU A 569 -12.57 -4.21 7.42
N LYS A 570 -12.79 -5.47 7.03
CA LYS A 570 -14.11 -6.08 6.99
C LYS A 570 -14.81 -6.07 8.36
N LYS A 571 -14.12 -6.49 9.42
CA LYS A 571 -14.66 -6.48 10.79
C LYS A 571 -15.02 -5.06 11.24
N PHE A 572 -14.21 -4.08 10.87
CA PHE A 572 -14.49 -2.68 11.15
C PHE A 572 -15.75 -2.18 10.42
N LEU A 573 -15.91 -2.50 9.14
CA LEU A 573 -17.11 -2.15 8.38
C LEU A 573 -18.37 -2.84 8.93
N ASP A 574 -18.30 -4.13 9.24
CA ASP A 574 -19.41 -4.89 9.85
C ASP A 574 -19.80 -4.31 11.22
N PHE A 575 -18.82 -3.82 11.99
CA PHE A 575 -19.06 -3.14 13.26
C PHE A 575 -19.75 -1.78 13.07
N MET A 576 -19.30 -0.97 12.12
CA MET A 576 -19.94 0.30 11.78
C MET A 576 -21.39 0.09 11.30
N GLU A 577 -21.63 -0.92 10.46
CA GLU A 577 -22.98 -1.27 9.99
C GLU A 577 -23.91 -1.64 11.16
N ARG A 578 -23.40 -2.38 12.16
CA ARG A 578 -24.17 -2.71 13.38
C ARG A 578 -24.52 -1.49 14.23
N ILE A 579 -23.63 -0.50 14.32
CA ILE A 579 -23.89 0.75 15.05
C ILE A 579 -24.94 1.59 14.34
N LEU A 580 -24.85 1.69 13.02
CA LEU A 580 -25.76 2.49 12.19
C LEU A 580 -27.16 1.87 12.08
N HIS A 581 -27.28 0.54 12.14
CA HIS A 581 -28.56 -0.18 12.05
C HIS A 581 -28.79 -1.15 13.23
N PRO A 582 -29.10 -0.65 14.44
CA PRO A 582 -29.32 -1.50 15.62
C PRO A 582 -30.61 -2.34 15.57
N ARG A 583 -31.50 -2.14 14.59
CA ARG A 583 -32.88 -2.68 14.55
C ARG A 583 -33.08 -4.06 13.90
N ASN A 584 -32.02 -4.76 13.47
CA ASN A 584 -32.13 -6.11 12.91
C ASN A 584 -31.69 -7.19 13.92
N ARG A 585 -32.30 -7.20 15.10
CA ARG A 585 -32.30 -8.35 16.00
C ARG A 585 -33.73 -8.74 16.36
#